data_AF-A0A2J6WRM4-F1
#
_entry.id   AF-A0A2J6WRM4-F1
#
_cell.length_a   1.000
_cell.length_b   1.000
_cell.length_c   1.000
_cell.angle_alpha   90.00
_cell.angle_beta   90.00
_cell.angle_gamma   90.00
#
_symmetry.space_group_name_H-M   'P 1'
#
loop_
_entity.id
_entity.type
_entity.pdbx_description
1 polymer ?
#
loop_
_entity_poly.entity_id
_entity_poly.type
_entity_poly.pdbx_seq_one_letter_code
_entity_poly.pdbx_strand_id
1 'polypeptide(L)'
;MPGDDRTESRKVDHIRIVLNEDVAAKGVVTGFAAYRLPHRALPELDLNEVDTRTTFLGKPIAAPLLISSMTGGTSSAEKINLALAEAAEYLGLPMGVGSQRAAVMDPRLASTYQVRRVAPRIPLLANVGAVQLNYGFTVDHCRRAVEMIEADALILHLNPLQEAVQPEGDVNF
;
A
#
# COMPACT_ATOMS: atom_id res chain seq x y z
N MET A 1 3.45 -18.62 -21.67
CA MET A 1 1.98 -18.57 -21.51
C MET A 1 1.52 -17.14 -21.78
N PRO A 2 0.52 -16.86 -22.64
CA PRO A 2 0.18 -15.51 -23.12
C PRO A 2 -0.65 -14.65 -22.12
N GLY A 3 -0.38 -14.79 -20.82
CA GLY A 3 -1.11 -14.10 -19.74
C GLY A 3 -0.32 -13.00 -19.01
N ASP A 4 0.99 -12.91 -19.24
CA ASP A 4 1.93 -12.10 -18.43
C ASP A 4 1.86 -10.59 -18.77
N ASP A 5 1.89 -10.25 -20.06
CA ASP A 5 1.89 -8.85 -20.55
C ASP A 5 0.66 -8.03 -20.10
N ARG A 6 -0.49 -8.67 -19.93
CA ARG A 6 -1.74 -8.00 -19.55
C ARG A 6 -1.70 -7.48 -18.11
N THR A 7 -1.04 -8.18 -17.20
CA THR A 7 -0.99 -7.78 -15.78
C THR A 7 0.00 -6.64 -15.56
N GLU A 8 1.16 -6.67 -16.25
CA GLU A 8 2.13 -5.58 -16.20
C GLU A 8 1.59 -4.29 -16.83
N SER A 9 0.95 -4.39 -18.01
CA SER A 9 0.31 -3.24 -18.67
C SER A 9 -0.70 -2.54 -17.76
N ARG A 10 -1.55 -3.32 -17.06
CA ARG A 10 -2.53 -2.78 -16.10
C ARG A 10 -1.90 -2.01 -14.95
N LYS A 11 -0.78 -2.50 -14.41
CA LYS A 11 -0.07 -1.84 -13.31
C LYS A 11 0.51 -0.51 -13.75
N VAL A 12 1.05 -0.44 -14.97
CA VAL A 12 1.49 0.83 -15.56
C VAL A 12 0.30 1.76 -15.77
N ASP A 13 -0.82 1.25 -16.29
CA ASP A 13 -2.02 2.05 -16.52
C ASP A 13 -2.61 2.60 -15.22
N HIS A 14 -2.68 1.83 -14.13
CA HIS A 14 -3.13 2.32 -12.84
C HIS A 14 -2.28 3.51 -12.36
N ILE A 15 -0.96 3.42 -12.47
CA ILE A 15 -0.06 4.53 -12.10
C ILE A 15 -0.31 5.73 -13.02
N ARG A 16 -0.36 5.51 -14.34
CA ARG A 16 -0.54 6.58 -15.34
C ARG A 16 -1.86 7.31 -15.14
N ILE A 17 -2.96 6.58 -14.99
CA ILE A 17 -4.32 7.10 -14.82
C ILE A 17 -4.40 7.94 -13.54
N VAL A 18 -3.92 7.42 -12.40
CA VAL A 18 -3.94 8.15 -11.13
C VAL A 18 -3.11 9.43 -11.19
N LEU A 19 -1.99 9.44 -11.92
CA LEU A 19 -1.10 10.60 -12.03
C LEU A 19 -1.56 11.64 -13.06
N ASN A 20 -2.19 11.21 -14.16
CA ASN A 20 -2.37 12.07 -15.34
C ASN A 20 -3.84 12.26 -15.76
N GLU A 21 -4.78 11.51 -15.18
CA GLU A 21 -6.20 11.61 -15.52
C GLU A 21 -7.02 12.14 -14.34
N ASP A 22 -8.20 12.68 -14.66
CA ASP A 22 -9.12 13.23 -13.67
C ASP A 22 -9.98 12.12 -13.05
N VAL A 23 -9.35 11.37 -12.14
CA VAL A 23 -9.94 10.24 -11.40
C VAL A 23 -10.15 10.52 -9.92
N ALA A 24 -9.92 11.76 -9.49
CA ALA A 24 -10.30 12.19 -8.15
C ALA A 24 -11.81 11.95 -7.97
N ALA A 25 -12.21 11.52 -6.77
CA ALA A 25 -13.58 11.09 -6.53
C ALA A 25 -14.59 12.25 -6.76
N LYS A 26 -15.26 12.24 -7.92
CA LYS A 26 -16.19 13.30 -8.32
C LYS A 26 -17.51 13.15 -7.58
N GLY A 27 -17.92 14.23 -6.90
CA GLY A 27 -19.18 14.24 -6.13
C GLY A 27 -19.15 13.40 -4.85
N VAL A 28 -18.00 12.83 -4.48
CA VAL A 28 -17.83 12.08 -3.22
C VAL A 28 -17.01 12.94 -2.26
N VAL A 29 -17.53 13.17 -1.06
CA VAL A 29 -16.81 13.88 0.01
C VAL A 29 -16.27 12.89 1.03
N THR A 30 -15.10 13.18 1.59
CA THR A 30 -14.45 12.34 2.61
C THR A 30 -15.16 12.34 3.96
N GLY A 31 -16.18 13.19 4.14
CA GLY A 31 -16.83 13.42 5.42
C GLY A 31 -16.03 14.31 6.38
N PHE A 32 -14.73 14.55 6.14
CA PHE A 32 -13.92 15.40 7.02
C PHE A 32 -14.42 16.84 7.13
N ALA A 33 -15.15 17.33 6.11
CA ALA A 33 -15.80 18.65 6.16
C ALA A 33 -16.89 18.77 7.23
N ALA A 34 -17.42 17.65 7.77
CA ALA A 34 -18.37 17.65 8.88
C ALA A 34 -17.70 17.86 10.25
N TYR A 35 -16.37 17.71 10.33
CA TYR A 35 -15.63 17.85 11.57
C TYR A 35 -15.04 19.26 11.69
N ARG A 36 -15.10 19.81 12.91
CA ARG A 36 -14.44 21.06 13.30
C ARG A 36 -13.76 20.83 14.62
N LEU A 37 -12.43 20.94 14.63
CA LEU A 37 -11.67 20.92 15.87
C LEU A 37 -11.75 22.31 16.50
N PRO A 38 -12.25 22.45 17.75
CA PRO A 38 -12.34 23.75 18.40
C PRO A 38 -10.97 24.39 18.51
N HIS A 39 -10.82 25.59 17.97
CA HIS A 39 -9.57 26.35 18.08
C HIS A 39 -9.33 26.77 19.53
N ARG A 40 -8.11 26.55 20.02
CA ARG A 40 -7.63 27.06 21.30
C ARG A 40 -6.67 28.21 21.03
N ALA A 41 -7.15 29.43 21.22
CA ALA A 41 -6.36 30.66 20.99
C ALA A 41 -5.21 30.84 21.99
N LEU A 42 -5.31 30.20 23.16
CA LEU A 42 -4.27 30.16 24.18
C LEU A 42 -4.03 28.70 24.60
N PRO A 43 -3.20 27.93 23.87
CA PRO A 43 -3.05 26.49 24.05
C PRO A 43 -2.23 26.07 25.28
N GLU A 44 -1.66 27.02 26.05
CA GLU A 44 -0.83 26.76 27.25
C GLU A 44 0.24 25.66 27.06
N LEU A 45 0.76 25.54 25.83
CA LEU A 45 1.68 24.49 25.37
C LEU A 45 2.73 25.09 24.44
N ASP A 46 3.99 24.68 24.58
CA ASP A 46 5.02 24.96 23.58
C ASP A 46 4.89 23.98 22.40
N LEU A 47 4.92 24.50 21.17
CA LEU A 47 4.88 23.68 19.97
C LEU A 47 6.04 22.67 19.92
N ASN A 48 7.20 23.01 20.48
CA ASN A 48 8.36 22.10 20.52
C ASN A 48 8.15 20.90 21.46
N GLU A 49 7.16 20.95 22.35
CA GLU A 49 6.78 19.85 23.24
C GLU A 49 5.76 18.90 22.61
N VAL A 50 5.24 19.21 21.42
CA VAL A 50 4.29 18.36 20.71
C VAL A 50 4.99 17.10 20.21
N ASP A 51 4.63 15.96 20.80
CA ASP A 51 5.12 14.66 20.41
C ASP A 51 4.08 13.89 19.58
N THR A 52 4.41 13.60 18.32
CA THR A 52 3.57 12.80 17.44
C THR A 52 3.88 11.30 17.49
N ARG A 53 4.93 10.89 18.22
CA ARG A 53 5.36 9.49 18.26
C ARG A 53 4.28 8.61 18.86
N THR A 54 4.15 7.41 18.32
CA THR A 54 3.22 6.40 18.83
C THR A 54 3.73 5.00 18.50
N THR A 55 2.90 3.97 18.72
CA THR A 55 3.21 2.60 18.35
C THR A 55 2.22 2.06 17.32
N PHE A 56 2.72 1.21 16.43
CA PHE A 56 1.91 0.49 15.46
C PHE A 56 2.45 -0.94 15.33
N LEU A 57 1.58 -1.93 15.51
CA LEU A 57 1.94 -3.35 15.54
C LEU A 57 3.09 -3.67 16.53
N GLY A 58 3.11 -2.98 17.67
CA GLY A 58 4.15 -3.12 18.70
C GLY A 58 5.49 -2.45 18.38
N LYS A 59 5.61 -1.76 17.24
CA LYS A 59 6.82 -1.01 16.85
C LYS A 59 6.62 0.51 17.02
N PRO A 60 7.66 1.25 17.41
CA PRO A 60 7.60 2.71 17.49
C PRO A 60 7.54 3.33 16.09
N ILE A 61 6.74 4.39 15.93
CA ILE A 61 6.63 5.19 14.71
C ILE A 61 6.67 6.68 15.06
N ALA A 62 7.13 7.52 14.13
CA ALA A 62 7.35 8.94 14.38
C ALA A 62 6.06 9.77 14.40
N ALA A 63 5.02 9.34 13.69
CA ALA A 63 3.73 9.99 13.62
C ALA A 63 2.61 8.95 13.39
N PRO A 64 1.35 9.23 13.74
CA PRO A 64 0.21 8.33 13.51
C PRO A 64 -0.25 8.36 12.04
N LEU A 65 0.69 8.15 11.11
CA LEU A 65 0.50 8.18 9.66
C LEU A 65 1.16 6.96 9.03
N LEU A 66 0.63 6.51 7.90
CA LEU A 66 1.10 5.35 7.13
C LEU A 66 1.00 5.67 5.64
N ILE A 67 2.01 5.29 4.86
CA ILE A 67 1.91 5.24 3.40
C ILE A 67 1.16 3.95 3.02
N SER A 68 -0.06 4.08 2.50
CA SER A 68 -0.90 2.93 2.15
C SER A 68 -0.42 2.20 0.89
N SER A 69 -0.95 0.99 0.68
CA SER A 69 -0.64 0.12 -0.46
C SER A 69 -0.99 0.75 -1.80
N MET A 70 0.00 0.81 -2.72
CA MET A 70 -0.19 1.42 -4.04
C MET A 70 0.27 0.52 -5.19
N THR A 71 1.57 0.19 -5.27
CA THR A 71 2.14 -0.38 -6.51
C THR A 71 3.20 -1.46 -6.30
N GLY A 72 3.65 -2.05 -7.40
CA GLY A 72 4.67 -3.09 -7.53
C GLY A 72 4.41 -3.95 -8.77
N GLY A 73 5.39 -4.72 -9.23
CA GLY A 73 5.29 -5.64 -10.36
C GLY A 73 5.71 -5.08 -11.72
N THR A 74 6.35 -3.90 -11.77
CA THR A 74 7.00 -3.34 -12.97
C THR A 74 8.26 -2.56 -12.55
N SER A 75 9.16 -2.25 -13.50
CA SER A 75 10.37 -1.48 -13.22
C SER A 75 10.09 -0.02 -12.83
N SER A 76 9.02 0.59 -13.33
CA SER A 76 8.58 1.91 -12.90
C SER A 76 8.00 1.88 -11.49
N ALA A 77 7.23 0.85 -11.17
CA ALA A 77 6.69 0.64 -9.82
C ALA A 77 7.79 0.37 -8.79
N GLU A 78 8.86 -0.34 -9.16
CA GLU A 78 10.03 -0.55 -8.29
C GLU A 78 10.65 0.78 -7.86
N LYS A 79 10.87 1.70 -8.80
CA LYS A 79 11.44 3.03 -8.50
C LYS A 79 10.56 3.82 -7.53
N ILE A 80 9.23 3.76 -7.72
CA ILE A 80 8.26 4.40 -6.83
C ILE A 80 8.31 3.79 -5.44
N ASN A 81 8.30 2.45 -5.36
CA ASN A 81 8.37 1.74 -4.09
C ASN A 81 9.67 2.05 -3.31
N LEU A 82 10.82 2.09 -3.99
CA LEU A 82 12.10 2.45 -3.36
C LEU A 82 12.08 3.90 -2.83
N ALA A 83 11.63 4.86 -3.64
CA ALA A 83 11.57 6.26 -3.22
C ALA A 83 10.64 6.49 -2.02
N LEU A 84 9.46 5.84 -2.03
CA LEU A 84 8.52 5.90 -0.91
C LEU A 84 9.08 5.24 0.34
N ALA A 85 9.78 4.11 0.19
CA ALA A 85 10.38 3.40 1.31
C ALA A 85 11.54 4.18 1.93
N GLU A 86 12.40 4.81 1.12
CA GLU A 86 13.45 5.71 1.59
C GLU A 86 12.87 6.89 2.38
N ALA A 87 11.82 7.52 1.85
CA ALA A 87 11.14 8.62 2.53
C ALA A 87 10.46 8.17 3.83
N ALA A 88 9.77 7.03 3.80
CA ALA A 88 9.10 6.46 4.97
C ALA A 88 10.11 6.09 6.06
N GLU A 89 11.25 5.50 5.70
CA GLU A 89 12.33 5.17 6.62
C GLU A 89 12.95 6.41 7.24
N TYR A 90 13.21 7.44 6.44
CA TYR A 90 13.72 8.73 6.92
C TYR A 90 12.74 9.39 7.91
N LEU A 91 11.44 9.36 7.59
CA LEU A 91 10.38 9.94 8.43
C LEU A 91 9.95 9.04 9.59
N GLY A 92 10.39 7.78 9.65
CA GLY A 92 9.95 6.82 10.67
C GLY A 92 8.47 6.43 10.57
N LEU A 93 7.93 6.34 9.35
CA LEU A 93 6.53 6.02 9.07
C LEU A 93 6.38 4.60 8.51
N PRO A 94 5.32 3.85 8.88
CA PRO A 94 4.96 2.61 8.23
C PRO A 94 4.65 2.77 6.73
N MET A 95 4.89 1.70 5.98
CA MET A 95 4.57 1.63 4.55
C MET A 95 3.98 0.28 4.15
N GLY A 96 2.87 0.31 3.40
CA GLY A 96 2.35 -0.85 2.69
C GLY A 96 2.82 -0.88 1.23
N VAL A 97 3.17 -2.07 0.73
CA VAL A 97 3.40 -2.26 -0.71
C VAL A 97 2.08 -2.52 -1.44
N GLY A 98 2.05 -2.40 -2.77
CA GLY A 98 0.89 -2.80 -3.58
C GLY A 98 0.66 -4.32 -3.58
N SER A 99 -0.44 -4.77 -4.18
CA SER A 99 -0.79 -6.20 -4.25
C SER A 99 0.36 -7.04 -4.82
N GLN A 100 0.80 -8.01 -4.04
CA GLN A 100 1.90 -8.94 -4.35
C GLN A 100 1.44 -10.18 -5.11
N ARG A 101 0.15 -10.27 -5.51
CA ARG A 101 -0.38 -11.38 -6.32
C ARG A 101 0.55 -11.74 -7.48
N ALA A 102 1.00 -10.74 -8.23
CA ALA A 102 1.86 -10.93 -9.39
C ALA A 102 3.21 -11.58 -9.00
N ALA A 103 3.89 -11.08 -7.96
CA ALA A 103 5.17 -11.62 -7.53
C ALA A 103 5.08 -12.99 -6.83
N VAL A 104 3.93 -13.31 -6.22
CA VAL A 104 3.68 -14.64 -5.68
C VAL A 104 3.53 -15.68 -6.79
N MET A 105 2.92 -15.30 -7.92
CA MET A 105 2.77 -16.15 -9.10
C MET A 105 4.02 -16.20 -9.97
N ASP A 106 4.74 -15.07 -10.08
CA ASP A 106 5.99 -14.95 -10.81
C ASP A 106 7.11 -14.36 -9.93
N PRO A 107 8.02 -15.21 -9.42
CA PRO A 107 9.13 -14.77 -8.58
C PRO A 107 10.07 -13.74 -9.22
N ARG A 108 10.10 -13.62 -10.56
CA ARG A 108 10.93 -12.62 -11.25
C ARG A 108 10.54 -11.19 -10.88
N LEU A 109 9.29 -10.98 -10.46
CA LEU A 109 8.76 -9.67 -10.08
C LEU A 109 9.03 -9.31 -8.62
N ALA A 110 9.56 -10.23 -7.80
CA ALA A 110 9.75 -10.03 -6.37
C ALA A 110 10.62 -8.81 -6.04
N SER A 111 11.66 -8.54 -6.84
CA SER A 111 12.57 -7.40 -6.64
C SER A 111 11.82 -6.06 -6.60
N THR A 112 10.73 -5.94 -7.36
CA THR A 112 9.94 -4.70 -7.44
C THR A 112 9.16 -4.36 -6.16
N TYR A 113 9.09 -5.29 -5.21
CA TYR A 113 8.47 -5.12 -3.89
C TYR A 113 9.50 -5.11 -2.74
N GLN A 114 10.72 -5.59 -2.98
CA GLN A 114 11.76 -5.80 -1.98
C GLN A 114 12.46 -4.49 -1.58
N VAL A 115 11.74 -3.69 -0.79
CA VAL A 115 12.22 -2.37 -0.31
C VAL A 115 12.96 -2.43 1.03
N ARG A 116 13.01 -3.58 1.71
CA ARG A 116 13.60 -3.71 3.05
C ARG A 116 15.04 -3.19 3.15
N ARG A 117 15.82 -3.30 2.07
CA ARG A 117 17.19 -2.78 1.97
C ARG A 117 17.31 -1.26 2.19
N VAL A 118 16.29 -0.48 1.85
CA VAL A 118 16.26 0.99 2.04
C VAL A 118 15.35 1.42 3.20
N ALA A 119 14.56 0.48 3.73
CA ALA A 119 13.66 0.69 4.85
C ALA A 119 13.83 -0.40 5.92
N PRO A 120 15.01 -0.51 6.57
CA PRO A 120 15.31 -1.64 7.45
C PRO A 120 14.56 -1.63 8.79
N ARG A 121 14.02 -0.48 9.24
CA ARG A 121 13.48 -0.36 10.61
C ARG A 121 11.97 -0.18 10.65
N ILE A 122 11.40 0.57 9.70
CA ILE A 122 9.98 0.88 9.72
C ILE A 122 9.09 -0.37 9.55
N PRO A 123 7.85 -0.35 10.07
CA PRO A 123 6.89 -1.39 9.77
C PRO A 123 6.59 -1.46 8.26
N LEU A 124 6.78 -2.63 7.65
CA LEU A 124 6.31 -2.88 6.28
C LEU A 124 5.09 -3.78 6.28
N LEU A 125 4.13 -3.49 5.40
CA LEU A 125 2.91 -4.26 5.27
C LEU A 125 2.84 -4.90 3.89
N ALA A 126 2.81 -6.23 3.86
CA ALA A 126 2.51 -7.01 2.67
C ALA A 126 1.06 -6.78 2.25
N ASN A 127 0.73 -7.06 0.99
CA ASN A 127 -0.62 -6.84 0.48
C ASN A 127 -1.06 -7.92 -0.51
N VAL A 128 -2.24 -8.49 -0.28
CA VAL A 128 -2.92 -9.44 -1.18
C VAL A 128 -4.40 -9.08 -1.25
N GLY A 129 -5.04 -9.29 -2.40
CA GLY A 129 -6.50 -9.13 -2.51
C GLY A 129 -7.22 -10.28 -1.84
N ALA A 130 -8.16 -10.00 -0.94
CA ALA A 130 -8.87 -11.06 -0.20
C ALA A 130 -9.61 -12.01 -1.14
N VAL A 131 -10.13 -11.47 -2.26
CA VAL A 131 -10.82 -12.24 -3.30
C VAL A 131 -9.98 -13.42 -3.80
N GLN A 132 -8.65 -13.31 -3.83
CA GLN A 132 -7.77 -14.36 -4.33
C GLN A 132 -7.89 -15.67 -3.55
N LEU A 133 -8.31 -15.61 -2.28
CA LEU A 133 -8.57 -16.80 -1.45
C LEU A 133 -9.68 -17.68 -2.04
N ASN A 134 -10.64 -17.07 -2.75
CA ASN A 134 -11.69 -17.79 -3.48
C ASN A 134 -11.24 -18.31 -4.85
N TYR A 135 -10.03 -17.94 -5.29
CA TYR A 135 -9.43 -18.31 -6.58
C TYR A 135 -8.13 -19.11 -6.41
N GLY A 136 -7.97 -19.80 -5.28
CA GLY A 136 -6.89 -20.75 -5.04
C GLY A 136 -5.65 -20.20 -4.34
N PHE A 137 -5.64 -18.94 -3.90
CA PHE A 137 -4.64 -18.51 -2.92
C PHE A 137 -4.85 -19.26 -1.61
N THR A 138 -3.73 -19.62 -0.99
CA THR A 138 -3.70 -20.36 0.28
C THR A 138 -2.93 -19.56 1.31
N VAL A 139 -2.93 -20.03 2.55
CA VAL A 139 -2.12 -19.45 3.63
C VAL A 139 -0.64 -19.40 3.25
N ASP A 140 -0.12 -20.40 2.53
CA ASP A 140 1.29 -20.42 2.11
C ASP A 140 1.61 -19.33 1.09
N HIS A 141 0.66 -18.99 0.20
CA HIS A 141 0.80 -17.84 -0.69
C HIS A 141 0.85 -16.52 0.08
N CYS A 142 0.03 -16.39 1.12
CA CYS A 142 0.05 -15.24 2.02
C CYS A 142 1.37 -15.14 2.80
N ARG A 143 1.89 -16.27 3.33
CA ARG A 143 3.20 -16.32 3.99
C ARG A 143 4.32 -15.89 3.05
N ARG A 144 4.33 -16.40 1.81
CA ARG A 144 5.31 -15.99 0.79
C ARG A 144 5.27 -14.49 0.52
N ALA A 145 4.08 -13.86 0.50
CA ALA A 145 3.97 -12.41 0.34
C ALA A 145 4.58 -11.65 1.53
N VAL A 146 4.35 -12.11 2.77
CA VAL A 146 4.95 -11.54 3.98
C VAL A 146 6.47 -11.69 3.97
N GLU A 147 6.96 -12.90 3.74
CA GLU A 147 8.39 -13.23 3.72
C GLU A 147 9.14 -12.46 2.63
N MET A 148 8.53 -12.27 1.46
CA MET A 148 9.12 -11.60 0.30
C MET A 148 9.72 -10.23 0.64
N ILE A 149 9.09 -9.46 1.54
CA ILE A 149 9.51 -8.11 1.90
C ILE A 149 9.89 -8.00 3.39
N GLU A 150 9.97 -9.14 4.09
CA GLU A 150 10.15 -9.20 5.54
C GLU A 150 9.09 -8.32 6.26
N ALA A 151 7.83 -8.51 5.88
CA ALA A 151 6.73 -7.68 6.36
C ALA A 151 6.39 -7.96 7.83
N ASP A 152 5.88 -6.92 8.50
CA ASP A 152 5.39 -6.95 9.87
C ASP A 152 3.91 -7.29 9.96
N ALA A 153 3.17 -7.09 8.87
CA ALA A 153 1.78 -7.47 8.74
C ALA A 153 1.39 -7.75 7.29
N LEU A 154 0.22 -8.37 7.11
CA LEU A 154 -0.43 -8.59 5.83
C LEU A 154 -1.74 -7.82 5.76
N ILE A 155 -1.91 -7.02 4.72
CA ILE A 155 -3.16 -6.39 4.34
C ILE A 155 -3.90 -7.33 3.38
N LEU A 156 -5.15 -7.65 3.71
CA LEU A 156 -6.12 -8.24 2.80
C LEU A 156 -7.04 -7.13 2.28
N HIS A 157 -6.81 -6.66 1.06
CA HIS A 157 -7.63 -5.57 0.51
C HIS A 157 -8.95 -6.09 -0.05
N LEU A 158 -10.00 -5.27 0.07
CA LEU A 158 -11.32 -5.52 -0.49
C LEU A 158 -11.59 -4.47 -1.57
N ASN A 159 -11.87 -4.93 -2.78
CA ASN A 159 -12.09 -4.08 -3.94
C ASN A 159 -13.23 -4.57 -4.86
N PRO A 160 -14.38 -5.05 -4.34
CA PRO A 160 -15.40 -5.70 -5.15
C PRO A 160 -15.96 -4.83 -6.27
N LEU A 161 -16.17 -3.53 -6.01
CA LEU A 161 -16.61 -2.61 -7.05
C LEU A 161 -15.56 -2.44 -8.16
N GLN A 162 -14.28 -2.35 -7.80
CA GLN A 162 -13.19 -2.24 -8.76
C GLN A 162 -13.12 -3.50 -9.64
N GLU A 163 -13.22 -4.68 -9.05
CA GLU A 163 -13.23 -5.94 -9.80
C GLU A 163 -14.46 -6.05 -10.72
N ALA A 164 -15.64 -5.61 -10.26
CA ALA A 164 -16.87 -5.68 -11.06
C ALA A 164 -16.86 -4.80 -12.32
N VAL A 165 -16.13 -3.68 -12.32
CA VAL A 165 -16.05 -2.76 -13.46
C VAL A 165 -14.79 -2.95 -14.32
N GLN A 166 -13.85 -3.76 -13.85
CA GLN A 166 -12.64 -4.11 -14.58
C GLN A 166 -12.92 -5.28 -15.54
N PRO A 167 -12.48 -5.23 -16.82
CA PRO A 167 -12.86 -6.25 -17.81
C PRO A 167 -12.52 -7.69 -17.41
N GLU A 168 -11.46 -7.89 -16.65
CA GLU A 168 -10.94 -9.18 -16.18
C GLU A 168 -10.96 -9.33 -14.66
N GLY A 169 -11.84 -8.60 -13.97
CA GLY A 169 -11.88 -8.64 -12.52
C GLY A 169 -12.43 -9.94 -11.91
N ASP A 170 -11.90 -10.28 -10.74
CA ASP A 170 -12.32 -11.43 -9.94
C ASP A 170 -13.52 -11.01 -9.07
N VAL A 171 -14.73 -11.52 -9.33
CA VAL A 171 -15.98 -11.02 -8.71
C VAL A 171 -16.59 -11.95 -7.65
N ASN A 172 -15.99 -13.11 -7.37
CA ASN A 172 -16.46 -14.04 -6.33
C ASN A 172 -15.88 -13.66 -4.96
N PHE A 173 -16.59 -12.82 -4.20
CA PHE A 173 -16.22 -12.35 -2.86
C PHE A 173 -16.92 -13.12 -1.74
#